data_AF-A0A2S8Q195-F1
#
_entry.id   AF-A0A2S8Q195-F1
#
_cell.length_a   1.000
_cell.length_b   1.000
_cell.length_c   1.000
_cell.angle_alpha   90.00
_cell.angle_beta   90.00
_cell.angle_gamma   90.00
#
_symmetry.space_group_name_H-M   'P 1'
#
loop_
_entity.id
_entity.type
_entity.pdbx_description
1 polymer ?
#
loop_
_entity_poly.entity_id
_entity_poly.type
_entity_poly.pdbx_seq_one_letter_code
_entity_poly.pdbx_strand_id
1 'polypeptide(L)'
;MRLKLLLLLLGVIIMSGLGVMVMQGANANEPRLYIRSLFDIQYSFCDIKTNGVTGMDNRNSARRGRGFGTASTASMLFMTNGENEISLEFGALGWFSPDKLSDEIRNHFNPEAKCNLELTAMRGEKSEVLTAIEVAIDKNGQPVAITPANEAKYAAISTPVVRHTIQAENVEAGHKDKDYFDIRKFPPDMTLYRFSRNVKISGLPDWAWEKATPYIDTPEQRRQLQQAYVAAWQAYNAKDLNTLRDQQKVALKAWAWASGESEESVFADQSVYHNIKIKSFKMKPINWDDYRVKIMNQGRMVRLVNKSDPESSPISYYYVDEEDGETVLATVAPIFSLINGRFVQVI
;
A
#
# COMPACT_ATOMS: atom_id res chain seq x y z
N MET A 1 -39.01 15.23 81.57
CA MET A 1 -38.63 14.24 80.54
C MET A 1 -37.41 13.48 81.05
N ARG A 2 -37.48 12.15 81.03
CA ARG A 2 -36.61 11.09 81.62
C ARG A 2 -35.12 11.33 81.28
N LEU A 3 -34.11 11.24 82.16
CA LEU A 3 -33.65 10.29 83.19
C LEU A 3 -33.07 8.94 82.67
N LYS A 4 -31.77 8.72 83.00
CA LYS A 4 -30.95 7.47 83.01
C LYS A 4 -30.41 6.97 81.65
N LEU A 5 -29.22 6.36 81.47
CA LEU A 5 -28.09 5.84 82.30
C LEU A 5 -26.96 5.55 81.26
N LEU A 6 -25.73 6.06 81.40
CA LEU A 6 -24.54 5.44 82.03
C LEU A 6 -23.91 4.23 81.28
N LEU A 7 -22.56 4.30 81.19
CA LEU A 7 -21.56 3.19 81.15
C LEU A 7 -21.34 2.51 79.77
N LEU A 8 -20.13 2.16 79.32
CA LEU A 8 -18.85 1.92 80.00
C LEU A 8 -17.70 1.95 78.98
N LEU A 9 -16.53 2.39 79.47
CA LEU A 9 -15.21 2.25 78.86
C LEU A 9 -14.85 0.79 78.56
N LEU A 10 -14.05 0.58 77.50
CA LEU A 10 -12.82 -0.24 77.40
C LEU A 10 -12.53 -0.45 75.90
N GLY A 11 -11.47 0.17 75.36
CA GLY A 11 -10.21 -0.53 75.04
C GLY A 11 -10.44 -1.53 73.90
N VAL A 12 -9.95 -1.30 72.67
CA VAL A 12 -8.58 -1.64 72.26
C VAL A 12 -8.31 -0.97 70.90
N ILE A 13 -7.16 -0.32 70.81
CA ILE A 13 -6.49 0.12 69.57
C ILE A 13 -6.02 -1.12 68.81
N ILE A 14 -6.20 -1.22 67.49
CA ILE A 14 -5.21 -1.73 66.51
C ILE A 14 -5.65 -1.34 65.09
N MET A 15 -4.79 -0.53 64.45
CA MET A 15 -4.50 -0.38 63.01
C MET A 15 -5.62 -0.60 61.98
N SER A 16 -6.04 0.48 61.33
CA SER A 16 -6.45 0.45 59.92
C SER A 16 -5.64 1.51 59.17
N GLY A 17 -4.86 1.03 58.21
CA GLY A 17 -3.87 1.82 57.48
C GLY A 17 -4.52 2.96 56.70
N LEU A 18 -3.88 4.13 56.76
CA LEU A 18 -4.01 5.16 55.73
C LEU A 18 -3.49 4.57 54.41
N GLY A 19 -4.37 3.91 53.67
CA GLY A 19 -4.19 3.67 52.26
C GLY A 19 -4.31 5.00 51.55
N VAL A 20 -3.16 5.62 51.24
CA VAL A 20 -3.08 6.66 50.22
C VAL A 20 -3.53 5.99 48.92
N MET A 21 -4.77 6.24 48.50
CA MET A 21 -5.19 5.94 47.13
C MET A 21 -4.39 6.86 46.21
N VAL A 22 -3.22 6.39 45.79
CA VAL A 22 -2.56 6.91 44.60
C VAL A 22 -3.48 6.50 43.45
N MET A 23 -4.36 7.42 43.04
CA MET A 23 -4.99 7.31 41.73
C MET A 23 -3.86 7.43 40.70
N GLN A 24 -3.33 6.28 40.28
CA GLN A 24 -2.59 6.19 39.05
C GLN A 24 -3.56 6.62 37.96
N GLY A 25 -3.45 7.88 37.53
CA GLY A 25 -4.07 8.33 36.31
C GLY A 25 -3.63 7.38 35.21
N ALA A 26 -4.55 6.55 34.72
CA ALA A 26 -4.37 5.89 33.46
C ALA A 26 -4.21 7.00 32.42
N ASN A 27 -2.97 7.27 32.01
CA ASN A 27 -2.73 7.96 30.75
C ASN A 27 -3.32 7.04 29.69
N ALA A 28 -4.59 7.26 29.33
CA ALA A 28 -5.16 6.72 28.13
C ALA A 28 -4.28 7.27 27.00
N ASN A 29 -3.35 6.45 26.50
CA ASN A 29 -2.55 6.80 25.33
C ASN A 29 -3.53 7.25 24.26
N GLU A 30 -3.38 8.50 23.80
CA GLU A 30 -4.25 9.02 22.74
C GLU A 30 -4.28 8.03 21.58
N PRO A 31 -5.46 7.74 21.00
CA PRO A 31 -5.54 6.81 19.91
C PRO A 31 -4.63 7.23 18.75
N ARG A 32 -3.82 6.29 18.27
CA ARG A 32 -2.89 6.51 17.14
C ARG A 32 -3.66 6.99 15.92
N LEU A 33 -3.03 7.86 15.14
CA LEU A 33 -3.53 8.27 13.83
C LEU A 33 -3.24 7.18 12.80
N TYR A 34 -4.27 6.80 12.06
CA TYR A 34 -4.16 6.06 10.82
C TYR A 34 -4.73 6.90 9.69
N ILE A 35 -4.10 6.85 8.52
CA ILE A 35 -4.68 7.42 7.30
C ILE A 35 -4.74 6.31 6.26
N ARG A 36 -5.95 6.08 5.75
CA ARG A 36 -6.25 5.05 4.76
C ARG A 36 -6.92 5.66 3.55
N SER A 37 -6.67 5.08 2.38
CA SER A 37 -7.45 5.36 1.18
C SER A 37 -8.52 4.29 1.05
N LEU A 38 -9.78 4.67 1.26
CA LEU A 38 -10.94 3.80 1.07
C LEU A 38 -11.44 4.01 -0.35
N PHE A 39 -11.76 2.92 -1.05
CA PHE A 39 -12.21 3.03 -2.44
C PHE A 39 -13.30 2.02 -2.79
N ASP A 40 -14.11 2.41 -3.77
CA ASP A 40 -15.16 1.61 -4.38
C ASP A 40 -15.09 1.75 -5.91
N ILE A 41 -14.92 0.63 -6.61
CA ILE A 41 -14.69 0.55 -8.04
C ILE A 41 -15.82 -0.25 -8.67
N GLN A 42 -16.43 0.27 -9.74
CA GLN A 42 -17.44 -0.44 -10.51
C GLN A 42 -17.23 -0.27 -12.00
N TYR A 43 -17.38 -1.37 -12.75
CA TYR A 43 -17.30 -1.44 -14.21
C TYR A 43 -16.10 -0.73 -14.85
N SER A 44 -14.97 -0.66 -14.15
CA SER A 44 -13.76 0.02 -14.62
C SER A 44 -12.49 -0.64 -14.12
N PHE A 45 -11.37 -0.27 -14.71
CA PHE A 45 -10.07 -0.40 -14.09
C PHE A 45 -9.78 0.84 -13.24
N CYS A 46 -9.30 0.63 -12.01
CA CYS A 46 -8.73 1.66 -11.16
C CYS A 46 -7.41 1.22 -10.52
N ASP A 47 -6.44 2.13 -10.51
CA ASP A 47 -5.19 2.04 -9.73
C ASP A 47 -5.12 3.23 -8.75
N ILE A 48 -5.17 2.91 -7.45
CA ILE A 48 -5.23 3.88 -6.35
C ILE A 48 -3.82 4.18 -5.88
N LYS A 49 -3.42 5.45 -5.91
CA LYS A 49 -2.05 5.88 -5.61
C LYS A 49 -1.95 6.95 -4.53
N THR A 50 -0.85 6.90 -3.80
CA THR A 50 -0.41 7.94 -2.87
C THR A 50 1.02 8.31 -3.22
N ASN A 51 1.28 9.58 -3.52
CA ASN A 51 2.60 10.08 -3.95
C ASN A 51 3.24 9.25 -5.09
N GLY A 52 2.41 8.84 -6.07
CA GLY A 52 2.81 8.03 -7.21
C GLY A 52 3.05 6.54 -6.92
N VAL A 53 2.87 6.09 -5.67
CA VAL A 53 2.96 4.67 -5.29
C VAL A 53 1.58 4.02 -5.38
N THR A 54 1.46 2.95 -6.16
CA THR A 54 0.26 2.09 -6.21
C THR A 54 0.07 1.41 -4.86
N GLY A 55 -1.05 1.72 -4.21
CA GLY A 55 -1.49 1.02 -2.99
C GLY A 55 -2.33 -0.21 -3.32
N MET A 56 -3.22 -0.10 -4.31
CA MET A 56 -4.04 -1.21 -4.79
C MET A 56 -4.58 -0.88 -6.18
N ASP A 57 -4.76 -1.90 -7.01
CA ASP A 57 -5.52 -1.80 -8.24
C ASP A 57 -6.44 -3.03 -8.40
N ASN A 58 -7.42 -2.93 -9.31
CA ASN A 58 -8.31 -4.04 -9.62
C ASN A 58 -8.00 -4.71 -10.96
N ARG A 59 -6.75 -4.65 -11.46
CA ARG A 59 -6.34 -5.16 -12.78
C ARG A 59 -6.76 -6.60 -13.03
N ASN A 60 -6.64 -7.47 -12.02
CA ASN A 60 -7.08 -8.86 -12.10
C ASN A 60 -8.61 -9.01 -12.25
N SER A 61 -9.38 -8.10 -11.65
CA SER A 61 -10.84 -8.01 -11.80
C SER A 61 -11.22 -7.46 -13.17
N ALA A 62 -10.52 -6.41 -13.64
CA ALA A 62 -10.70 -5.80 -14.95
C ALA A 62 -10.41 -6.80 -16.08
N ARG A 63 -9.33 -7.59 -15.96
CA ARG A 63 -8.97 -8.67 -16.90
C ARG A 63 -10.02 -9.76 -17.04
N ARG A 64 -10.84 -9.97 -16.01
CA ARG A 64 -11.98 -10.90 -16.05
C ARG A 64 -13.27 -10.25 -16.57
N GLY A 65 -13.20 -9.02 -17.09
CA GLY A 65 -14.36 -8.28 -17.61
C GLY A 65 -15.32 -7.77 -16.52
N ARG A 66 -14.91 -7.82 -15.24
CA ARG A 66 -15.76 -7.44 -14.10
C ARG A 66 -15.58 -5.97 -13.74
N GLY A 67 -14.34 -5.58 -13.43
CA GLY A 67 -14.00 -4.21 -13.07
C GLY A 67 -14.57 -3.75 -11.73
N PHE A 68 -14.66 -4.65 -10.74
CA PHE A 68 -15.14 -4.33 -9.40
C PHE A 68 -14.03 -4.43 -8.35
N GLY A 69 -14.17 -3.67 -7.27
CA GLY A 69 -13.37 -3.82 -6.06
C GLY A 69 -13.70 -2.75 -5.02
N THR A 70 -13.90 -3.18 -3.77
CA THR A 70 -14.11 -2.29 -2.62
C THR A 70 -13.15 -2.71 -1.52
N ALA A 71 -12.28 -1.80 -1.07
CA ALA A 71 -11.27 -2.10 -0.05
C ALA A 71 -10.64 -0.81 0.49
N SER A 72 -9.53 -0.93 1.22
CA SER A 72 -8.73 0.20 1.65
C SER A 72 -7.23 -0.09 1.57
N THR A 73 -6.42 0.95 1.43
CA THR A 73 -4.95 0.87 1.48
C THR A 73 -4.40 1.59 2.70
N ALA A 74 -3.22 1.19 3.18
CA ALA A 74 -2.48 1.88 4.23
C ALA A 74 -1.72 3.10 3.67
N SER A 75 -2.46 4.07 3.11
CA SER A 75 -1.89 5.20 2.37
C SER A 75 -0.90 6.04 3.19
N MET A 76 -1.05 6.10 4.52
CA MET A 76 -0.11 6.80 5.40
C MET A 76 1.36 6.37 5.23
N LEU A 77 1.62 5.12 4.83
CA LEU A 77 2.97 4.58 4.62
C LEU A 77 3.75 5.32 3.54
N PHE A 78 3.04 5.97 2.62
CA PHE A 78 3.61 6.69 1.49
C PHE A 78 3.52 8.20 1.66
N MET A 79 2.97 8.69 2.76
CA MET A 79 2.79 10.12 3.04
C MET A 79 3.88 10.69 3.95
N THR A 80 4.05 12.00 3.88
CA THR A 80 4.87 12.79 4.81
C THR A 80 4.04 13.88 5.48
N ASN A 81 4.51 14.40 6.61
CA ASN A 81 3.95 15.64 7.16
C ASN A 81 4.17 16.79 6.16
N GLY A 82 3.10 17.43 5.69
CA GLY A 82 3.13 18.43 4.64
C GLY A 82 2.22 18.08 3.46
N GLU A 83 2.62 18.47 2.26
CA GLU A 83 1.86 18.26 1.03
C GLU A 83 2.06 16.86 0.46
N ASN A 84 0.97 16.20 0.09
CA ASN A 84 0.95 14.87 -0.52
C ASN A 84 -0.02 14.85 -1.70
N GLU A 85 0.29 14.09 -2.74
CA GLU A 85 -0.63 13.83 -3.86
C GLU A 85 -1.42 12.54 -3.60
N ILE A 86 -2.74 12.63 -3.74
CA ILE A 86 -3.63 11.48 -3.83
C ILE A 86 -4.17 11.41 -5.25
N SER A 87 -4.15 10.23 -5.85
CA SER A 87 -4.65 10.05 -7.20
C SER A 87 -5.26 8.68 -7.44
N LEU A 88 -6.09 8.60 -8.47
CA LEU A 88 -6.50 7.34 -9.07
C LEU A 88 -6.31 7.41 -10.59
N GLU A 89 -5.93 6.29 -11.20
CA GLU A 89 -5.90 6.13 -12.65
C GLU A 89 -7.10 5.27 -13.07
N PHE A 90 -7.90 5.78 -14.00
CA PHE A 90 -9.17 5.20 -14.41
C PHE A 90 -9.12 4.75 -15.87
N GLY A 91 -9.51 3.50 -16.14
CA GLY A 91 -9.43 2.89 -17.47
C GLY A 91 -10.67 2.09 -17.85
N ALA A 92 -10.98 2.05 -19.14
CA ALA A 92 -12.08 1.27 -19.67
C ALA A 92 -11.75 -0.23 -19.67
N LEU A 93 -12.75 -1.09 -19.42
CA LEU A 93 -12.56 -2.54 -19.40
C LEU A 93 -12.25 -3.13 -20.78
N GLY A 94 -12.63 -2.44 -21.86
CA GLY A 94 -12.39 -2.88 -23.23
C GLY A 94 -10.91 -3.13 -23.53
N TRP A 95 -10.00 -2.41 -22.86
CA TRP A 95 -8.55 -2.61 -22.96
C TRP A 95 -8.09 -4.02 -22.54
N PHE A 96 -8.82 -4.67 -21.63
CA PHE A 96 -8.47 -5.98 -21.13
C PHE A 96 -9.18 -7.13 -21.87
N SER A 97 -9.99 -6.80 -22.89
CA SER A 97 -10.75 -7.79 -23.64
C SER A 97 -9.84 -8.83 -24.32
N PRO A 98 -10.22 -10.12 -24.34
CA PRO A 98 -9.58 -11.11 -25.23
C PRO A 98 -9.74 -10.76 -26.71
N ASP A 99 -10.78 -10.00 -27.07
CA ASP A 99 -11.13 -9.76 -28.45
C ASP A 99 -10.21 -8.71 -29.09
N LYS A 100 -10.00 -8.87 -30.41
CA LYS A 100 -9.34 -7.86 -31.22
C LYS A 100 -10.32 -6.72 -31.48
N LEU A 101 -10.17 -5.65 -30.71
CA LEU A 101 -11.00 -4.45 -30.77
C LEU A 101 -10.16 -3.27 -31.26
N SER A 102 -10.79 -2.30 -31.93
CA SER A 102 -10.14 -1.01 -32.21
C SER A 102 -9.96 -0.21 -30.90
N ASP A 103 -9.00 0.71 -30.89
CA ASP A 103 -8.74 1.55 -29.72
C ASP A 103 -9.96 2.41 -29.34
N GLU A 104 -10.79 2.80 -30.32
CA GLU A 104 -12.05 3.50 -30.09
C GLU A 104 -13.00 2.65 -29.23
N ILE A 105 -13.16 1.36 -29.56
CA ILE A 105 -14.02 0.45 -28.81
C ILE A 105 -13.39 0.14 -27.45
N ARG A 106 -12.07 -0.04 -27.38
CA ARG A 106 -11.35 -0.33 -26.12
C ARG A 106 -11.48 0.80 -25.11
N ASN A 107 -11.56 2.04 -25.57
CA ASN A 107 -11.73 3.23 -24.76
C ASN A 107 -13.18 3.53 -24.36
N HIS A 108 -14.15 2.74 -24.83
CA HIS A 108 -15.54 2.94 -24.47
C HIS A 108 -15.80 2.52 -23.02
N PHE A 109 -16.32 3.44 -22.21
CA PHE A 109 -16.69 3.16 -20.82
C PHE A 109 -18.13 2.67 -20.72
N ASN A 110 -18.38 1.75 -19.79
CA ASN A 110 -19.74 1.49 -19.32
C ASN A 110 -20.29 2.79 -18.71
N PRO A 111 -21.51 3.25 -19.06
CA PRO A 111 -22.11 4.45 -18.46
C PRO A 111 -22.22 4.45 -16.93
N GLU A 112 -22.26 3.26 -16.31
CA GLU A 112 -22.28 3.08 -14.85
C GLU A 112 -20.88 2.94 -14.23
N ALA A 113 -19.82 3.08 -15.02
CA ALA A 113 -18.46 2.97 -14.53
C ALA A 113 -18.14 4.10 -13.55
N LYS A 114 -17.61 3.74 -12.37
CA LYS A 114 -17.24 4.70 -11.33
C LYS A 114 -16.01 4.26 -10.55
N CYS A 115 -15.36 5.24 -9.94
CA CYS A 115 -14.27 5.03 -9.01
C CYS A 115 -14.30 6.10 -7.93
N ASN A 116 -14.64 5.69 -6.72
CA ASN A 116 -14.68 6.58 -5.57
C ASN A 116 -13.44 6.31 -4.72
N LEU A 117 -12.77 7.37 -4.30
CA LEU A 117 -11.60 7.33 -3.45
C LEU A 117 -11.75 8.37 -2.35
N GLU A 118 -11.79 7.91 -1.11
CA GLU A 118 -11.79 8.75 0.09
C GLU A 118 -10.46 8.59 0.82
N LEU A 119 -9.85 9.71 1.20
CA LEU A 119 -8.76 9.71 2.14
C LEU A 119 -9.30 9.97 3.55
N THR A 120 -9.15 8.99 4.43
CA THR A 120 -9.80 8.99 5.73
C THR A 120 -8.78 8.89 6.85
N ALA A 121 -8.81 9.85 7.77
CA ALA A 121 -8.09 9.83 9.02
C ALA A 121 -8.91 9.11 10.09
N MET A 122 -8.27 8.22 10.85
CA MET A 122 -8.90 7.44 11.90
C MET A 122 -8.10 7.57 13.20
N ARG A 123 -8.77 7.84 14.31
CA ARG A 123 -8.21 7.91 15.68
C ARG A 123 -9.16 7.24 16.65
N GLY A 124 -8.90 5.97 16.97
CA GLY A 124 -9.83 5.15 17.74
C GLY A 124 -11.15 5.01 16.98
N GLU A 125 -12.27 5.29 17.65
CA GLU A 125 -13.61 5.25 17.02
C GLU A 125 -13.91 6.47 16.14
N LYS A 126 -13.09 7.53 16.20
CA LYS A 126 -13.29 8.74 15.40
C LYS A 126 -12.72 8.53 14.00
N SER A 127 -13.54 8.80 12.99
CA SER A 127 -13.17 8.76 11.59
C SER A 127 -13.53 10.08 10.91
N GLU A 128 -12.64 10.60 10.09
CA GLU A 128 -12.83 11.83 9.34
C GLU A 128 -12.33 11.68 7.90
N VAL A 129 -13.21 11.92 6.92
CA VAL A 129 -12.81 12.09 5.53
C VAL A 129 -12.10 13.43 5.37
N LEU A 130 -10.83 13.37 4.99
CA LEU A 130 -9.95 14.51 4.76
C LEU A 130 -10.15 15.08 3.35
N THR A 131 -10.32 14.21 2.36
CA THR A 131 -10.55 14.58 0.97
C THR A 131 -11.13 13.40 0.19
N ALA A 132 -11.71 13.69 -0.97
CA ALA A 132 -12.25 12.67 -1.86
C ALA A 132 -11.99 12.98 -3.33
N ILE A 133 -11.99 11.93 -4.15
CA ILE A 133 -12.02 11.96 -5.62
C ILE A 133 -13.11 10.98 -6.04
N GLU A 134 -14.16 11.49 -6.67
CA GLU A 134 -15.25 10.69 -7.23
C GLU A 134 -15.22 10.81 -8.76
N VAL A 135 -15.15 9.69 -9.45
CA VAL A 135 -15.11 9.64 -10.92
C VAL A 135 -16.31 8.87 -11.44
N ALA A 136 -16.97 9.42 -12.45
CA ALA A 136 -18.03 8.74 -13.20
C ALA A 136 -18.02 9.15 -14.67
N ILE A 137 -18.90 8.54 -15.46
CA ILE A 137 -19.03 8.80 -16.90
C ILE A 137 -20.05 9.91 -17.15
N ASP A 138 -19.65 10.92 -17.93
CA ASP A 138 -20.52 11.99 -18.37
C ASP A 138 -21.46 11.56 -19.52
N LYS A 139 -22.37 12.46 -19.90
CA LYS A 139 -23.30 12.23 -21.02
C LYS A 139 -22.61 11.99 -22.38
N ASN A 140 -21.33 12.32 -22.53
CA ASN A 140 -20.54 12.11 -23.74
C ASN A 140 -19.73 10.81 -23.67
N GLY A 141 -19.91 9.99 -22.63
CA GLY A 141 -19.16 8.75 -22.45
C GLY A 141 -17.73 8.96 -21.92
N GLN A 142 -17.42 10.14 -21.37
CA GLN A 142 -16.07 10.48 -20.89
C GLN A 142 -16.00 10.44 -19.37
N PRO A 143 -14.90 9.94 -18.78
CA PRO A 143 -14.72 9.97 -17.34
C PRO A 143 -14.44 11.40 -16.88
N VAL A 144 -15.16 11.84 -15.87
CA VAL A 144 -15.06 13.16 -15.25
C VAL A 144 -15.04 13.03 -13.72
N ALA A 145 -14.40 13.98 -13.06
CA ALA A 145 -14.53 14.11 -11.61
C ALA A 145 -15.89 14.73 -11.29
N ILE A 146 -16.67 14.07 -10.44
CA ILE A 146 -17.88 14.65 -9.86
C ILE A 146 -17.47 15.46 -8.64
N THR A 147 -18.10 16.62 -8.45
CA THR A 147 -17.93 17.40 -7.21
C THR A 147 -18.58 16.65 -6.04
N PRO A 148 -17.81 16.19 -5.04
CA PRO A 148 -18.37 15.54 -3.87
C PRO A 148 -19.33 16.48 -3.14
N ALA A 149 -20.38 15.94 -2.51
CA ALA A 149 -21.32 16.73 -1.71
C ALA A 149 -20.64 17.58 -0.61
N ASN A 150 -19.49 17.11 -0.14
CA ASN A 150 -18.70 17.73 0.93
C ASN A 150 -17.48 18.54 0.42
N GLU A 151 -17.38 18.88 -0.87
CA GLU A 151 -16.18 19.53 -1.44
C GLU A 151 -15.77 20.81 -0.70
N ALA A 152 -16.75 21.61 -0.22
CA ALA A 152 -16.48 22.81 0.57
C ALA A 152 -15.71 22.52 1.88
N LYS A 153 -15.88 21.33 2.46
CA LYS A 153 -15.14 20.88 3.65
C LYS A 153 -13.67 20.62 3.32
N TYR A 154 -13.38 20.10 2.12
CA TYR A 154 -12.03 19.72 1.72
C TYR A 154 -11.17 20.91 1.31
N ALA A 155 -11.79 22.02 0.90
CA ALA A 155 -11.11 23.21 0.37
C ALA A 155 -10.07 23.83 1.32
N ALA A 156 -10.20 23.61 2.64
CA ALA A 156 -9.24 24.12 3.61
C ALA A 156 -7.88 23.38 3.59
N ILE A 157 -7.86 22.12 3.15
CA ILE A 157 -6.67 21.26 3.21
C ILE A 157 -6.31 20.59 1.87
N SER A 158 -7.15 20.74 0.84
CA SER A 158 -6.95 20.09 -0.46
C SER A 158 -7.11 21.05 -1.64
N THR A 159 -6.34 20.82 -2.71
CA THR A 159 -6.51 21.51 -4.00
C THR A 159 -7.69 20.92 -4.78
N PRO A 160 -8.25 21.60 -5.81
CA PRO A 160 -9.21 20.98 -6.72
C PRO A 160 -8.66 19.72 -7.40
N VAL A 161 -9.56 18.84 -7.83
CA VAL A 161 -9.20 17.65 -8.61
C VAL A 161 -8.78 18.06 -10.02
N VAL A 162 -7.63 17.58 -10.45
CA VAL A 162 -7.09 17.77 -11.80
C VAL A 162 -7.19 16.45 -12.56
N ARG A 163 -7.66 16.51 -13.81
CA ARG A 163 -7.72 15.38 -14.74
C ARG A 163 -6.59 15.47 -15.76
N HIS A 164 -5.87 14.38 -15.94
CA HIS A 164 -4.89 14.19 -17.00
C HIS A 164 -5.22 12.94 -17.80
N THR A 165 -5.09 13.01 -19.12
CA THR A 165 -5.05 11.80 -19.97
C THR A 165 -3.60 11.34 -20.03
N ILE A 166 -3.36 10.08 -19.73
CA ILE A 166 -2.02 9.47 -19.70
C ILE A 166 -2.02 8.16 -20.47
N GLN A 167 -0.84 7.74 -20.89
CA GLN A 167 -0.61 6.37 -21.37
C GLN A 167 -0.25 5.48 -20.18
N ALA A 168 -0.80 4.27 -20.17
CA ALA A 168 -0.45 3.26 -19.18
C ALA A 168 1.02 2.86 -19.29
N GLU A 169 1.52 2.22 -18.24
CA GLU A 169 2.88 1.68 -18.23
C GLU A 169 3.04 0.60 -19.31
N ASN A 170 3.84 0.89 -20.35
CA ASN A 170 4.13 -0.03 -21.44
C ASN A 170 4.96 -1.22 -20.98
N VAL A 171 4.70 -2.39 -21.56
CA VAL A 171 5.44 -3.62 -21.28
C VAL A 171 6.12 -4.18 -22.53
N GLU A 172 7.19 -4.93 -22.32
CA GLU A 172 8.00 -5.56 -23.36
C GLU A 172 7.82 -7.08 -23.24
N ALA A 173 7.48 -7.78 -24.33
CA ALA A 173 7.40 -9.24 -24.32
C ALA A 173 8.79 -9.90 -24.20
N GLY A 174 8.85 -11.13 -23.69
CA GLY A 174 10.09 -11.92 -23.63
C GLY A 174 10.94 -11.75 -22.38
N HIS A 175 10.54 -10.89 -21.43
CA HIS A 175 11.21 -10.71 -20.14
C HIS A 175 10.55 -11.50 -19.00
N LYS A 176 9.58 -12.36 -19.32
CA LYS A 176 8.90 -13.26 -18.39
C LYS A 176 8.63 -14.59 -19.06
N ASP A 177 8.65 -15.67 -18.27
CA ASP A 177 8.32 -17.01 -18.72
C ASP A 177 6.97 -17.03 -19.42
N LYS A 178 6.92 -17.69 -20.59
CA LYS A 178 5.76 -17.72 -21.48
C LYS A 178 4.46 -18.17 -20.78
N ASP A 179 4.56 -19.10 -19.84
CA ASP A 179 3.41 -19.69 -19.14
C ASP A 179 2.82 -18.72 -18.10
N TYR A 180 3.57 -17.67 -17.74
CA TYR A 180 3.17 -16.63 -16.78
C TYR A 180 3.04 -15.24 -17.43
N PHE A 181 3.14 -15.14 -18.75
CA PHE A 181 3.00 -13.89 -19.50
C PHE A 181 1.61 -13.77 -20.12
N ASP A 182 0.89 -12.70 -19.80
CA ASP A 182 -0.37 -12.33 -20.45
C ASP A 182 -0.31 -10.85 -20.83
N ILE A 183 -0.16 -10.56 -22.12
CA ILE A 183 -0.11 -9.18 -22.64
C ILE A 183 -1.37 -8.38 -22.28
N ARG A 184 -2.51 -9.04 -22.04
CA ARG A 184 -3.74 -8.34 -21.62
C ARG A 184 -3.71 -7.89 -20.18
N LYS A 185 -2.76 -8.38 -19.37
CA LYS A 185 -2.56 -7.86 -18.02
C LYS A 185 -2.09 -6.40 -18.07
N PHE A 186 -1.24 -6.07 -19.03
CA PHE A 186 -0.77 -4.71 -19.31
C PHE A 186 -0.95 -4.42 -20.81
N PRO A 187 -2.18 -4.09 -21.25
CA PRO A 187 -2.46 -3.89 -22.66
C PRO A 187 -1.60 -2.75 -23.23
N PRO A 188 -0.99 -2.95 -24.41
CA PRO A 188 -0.20 -1.89 -25.06
C PRO A 188 -1.10 -0.70 -25.40
N ASP A 189 -0.53 0.50 -25.33
CA ASP A 189 -1.17 1.76 -25.73
C ASP A 189 -2.46 2.09 -24.94
N MET A 190 -2.64 1.43 -23.79
CA MET A 190 -3.80 1.63 -22.93
C MET A 190 -3.86 3.08 -22.47
N THR A 191 -4.95 3.76 -22.83
CA THR A 191 -5.23 5.11 -22.37
C THR A 191 -5.88 5.07 -20.99
N LEU A 192 -5.35 5.86 -20.07
CA LEU A 192 -5.86 6.04 -18.71
C LEU A 192 -6.17 7.50 -18.44
N TYR A 193 -7.10 7.75 -17.54
CA TYR A 193 -7.42 9.07 -17.02
C TYR A 193 -7.01 9.15 -15.56
N ARG A 194 -5.98 9.95 -15.27
CA ARG A 194 -5.53 10.19 -13.91
C ARG A 194 -6.30 11.37 -13.33
N PHE A 195 -6.90 11.14 -12.17
CA PHE A 195 -7.52 12.19 -11.36
C PHE A 195 -6.68 12.35 -10.10
N SER A 196 -6.16 13.54 -9.85
CA SER A 196 -5.30 13.79 -8.69
C SER A 196 -5.62 15.11 -8.00
N ARG A 197 -5.29 15.21 -6.72
CA ARG A 197 -5.27 16.45 -5.96
C ARG A 197 -4.20 16.38 -4.89
N ASN A 198 -3.71 17.54 -4.47
CA ASN A 198 -2.82 17.65 -3.33
C ASN A 198 -3.64 17.84 -2.06
N VAL A 199 -3.15 17.27 -0.96
CA VAL A 199 -3.71 17.36 0.38
C VAL A 199 -2.61 17.61 1.40
N LYS A 200 -2.87 18.51 2.35
CA LYS A 200 -1.95 18.81 3.45
C LYS A 200 -2.25 17.94 4.66
N ILE A 201 -1.26 17.16 5.10
CA ILE A 201 -1.37 16.19 6.19
C ILE A 201 -0.43 16.57 7.33
N SER A 202 -0.85 16.29 8.57
CA SER A 202 -0.05 16.48 9.77
C SER A 202 -0.29 15.38 10.80
N GLY A 203 0.70 15.13 11.66
CA GLY A 203 0.61 14.16 12.75
C GLY A 203 0.97 12.74 12.33
N LEU A 204 1.64 12.57 11.19
CA LEU A 204 2.23 11.30 10.78
C LEU A 204 3.52 11.03 11.55
N PRO A 205 3.90 9.75 11.76
CA PRO A 205 5.22 9.42 12.27
C PRO A 205 6.31 9.80 11.27
N ASP A 206 7.52 10.06 11.76
CA ASP A 206 8.68 10.29 10.91
C ASP A 206 9.12 8.96 10.27
N TRP A 207 8.85 8.77 8.98
CA TRP A 207 9.32 7.57 8.29
C TRP A 207 10.82 7.65 7.98
N ALA A 208 11.50 6.50 8.07
CA ALA A 208 12.94 6.43 7.80
C ALA A 208 13.31 6.89 6.37
N TRP A 209 12.40 6.69 5.40
CA TRP A 209 12.61 7.07 4.00
C TRP A 209 12.45 8.57 3.74
N GLU A 210 11.84 9.36 4.64
CA GLU A 210 11.56 10.78 4.37
C GLU A 210 12.83 11.61 4.12
N LYS A 211 13.93 11.21 4.76
CA LYS A 211 15.24 11.86 4.65
C LYS A 211 16.20 11.09 3.73
N ALA A 212 15.69 10.11 2.97
CA ALA A 212 16.51 9.34 2.05
C ALA A 212 17.07 10.23 0.93
N THR A 213 18.29 9.91 0.49
CA THR A 213 18.89 10.53 -0.68
C THR A 213 18.07 10.14 -1.92
N PRO A 214 17.64 11.09 -2.77
CA PRO A 214 16.91 10.75 -3.98
C PRO A 214 17.69 9.82 -4.92
N TYR A 215 17.01 8.78 -5.37
CA TYR A 215 17.46 7.89 -6.42
C TYR A 215 17.28 8.56 -7.78
N ILE A 216 18.36 8.66 -8.55
CA ILE A 216 18.37 9.24 -9.90
C ILE A 216 19.01 8.31 -10.92
N ASP A 217 19.22 7.04 -10.53
CA ASP A 217 19.73 5.99 -11.40
C ASP A 217 21.15 6.18 -11.95
N THR A 218 22.07 6.70 -11.12
CA THR A 218 23.49 6.65 -11.49
C THR A 218 24.01 5.20 -11.55
N PRO A 219 25.07 4.89 -12.32
CA PRO A 219 25.66 3.55 -12.35
C PRO A 219 26.00 2.99 -10.96
N GLU A 220 26.44 3.86 -10.04
CA GLU A 220 26.74 3.47 -8.67
C GLU A 220 25.48 3.11 -7.88
N GLN A 221 24.46 3.97 -7.93
CA GLN A 221 23.16 3.70 -7.28
C GLN A 221 22.51 2.43 -7.85
N ARG A 222 22.58 2.24 -9.17
CA ARG A 222 22.11 1.03 -9.86
C ARG A 222 22.78 -0.23 -9.32
N ARG A 223 24.12 -0.23 -9.27
CA ARG A 223 24.91 -1.36 -8.76
C ARG A 223 24.57 -1.67 -7.30
N GLN A 224 24.49 -0.64 -6.45
CA GLN A 224 24.15 -0.81 -5.04
C GLN A 224 22.72 -1.33 -4.84
N LEU A 225 21.75 -0.86 -5.64
CA LEU A 225 20.38 -1.38 -5.61
C LEU A 225 20.33 -2.86 -6.01
N GLN A 226 21.02 -3.22 -7.08
CA GLN A 226 21.15 -4.63 -7.51
C GLN A 226 21.78 -5.49 -6.42
N GLN A 227 22.81 -5.00 -5.71
CA GLN A 227 23.42 -5.70 -4.58
C GLN A 227 22.42 -5.93 -3.43
N ALA A 228 21.55 -4.96 -3.13
CA ALA A 228 20.51 -5.13 -2.12
C ALA A 228 19.48 -6.21 -2.53
N TYR A 229 19.11 -6.27 -3.81
CA TYR A 229 18.29 -7.36 -4.34
C TYR A 229 19.00 -8.72 -4.28
N VAL A 230 20.30 -8.80 -4.60
CA VAL A 230 21.08 -10.04 -4.48
C VAL A 230 21.13 -10.52 -3.03
N ALA A 231 21.35 -9.61 -2.07
CA ALA A 231 21.37 -9.96 -0.65
C ALA A 231 20.03 -10.52 -0.17
N ALA A 232 18.91 -9.93 -0.60
CA ALA A 232 17.58 -10.47 -0.31
C ALA A 232 17.37 -11.83 -1.00
N TRP A 233 17.68 -11.94 -2.28
CA TRP A 233 17.58 -13.18 -3.06
C TRP A 233 18.35 -14.32 -2.41
N GLN A 234 19.58 -14.05 -1.93
CA GLN A 234 20.42 -15.04 -1.25
C GLN A 234 19.80 -15.50 0.08
N ALA A 235 19.23 -14.58 0.86
CA ALA A 235 18.54 -14.92 2.10
C ALA A 235 17.30 -15.81 1.84
N TYR A 236 16.51 -15.49 0.82
CA TYR A 236 15.40 -16.36 0.38
C TYR A 236 15.89 -17.72 -0.09
N ASN A 237 16.94 -17.77 -0.92
CA ASN A 237 17.50 -19.02 -1.42
C ASN A 237 18.07 -19.91 -0.30
N ALA A 238 18.67 -19.30 0.72
CA ALA A 238 19.19 -19.97 1.91
C ALA A 238 18.08 -20.33 2.93
N LYS A 239 16.84 -19.91 2.69
CA LYS A 239 15.71 -20.05 3.62
C LYS A 239 15.96 -19.40 4.99
N ASP A 240 16.76 -18.33 5.01
CA ASP A 240 17.18 -17.65 6.23
C ASP A 240 16.17 -16.57 6.63
N LEU A 241 15.14 -17.00 7.37
CA LEU A 241 14.09 -16.12 7.87
C LEU A 241 14.60 -15.02 8.80
N ASN A 242 15.68 -15.26 9.56
CA ASN A 242 16.24 -14.27 10.47
C ASN A 242 16.87 -13.12 9.67
N THR A 243 17.70 -13.45 8.68
CA THR A 243 18.29 -12.45 7.79
C THR A 243 17.22 -11.69 7.01
N LEU A 244 16.17 -12.36 6.53
CA LEU A 244 15.05 -11.70 5.84
C LEU A 244 14.33 -10.71 6.76
N ARG A 245 14.01 -11.11 8.00
CA ARG A 245 13.37 -10.23 8.97
C ARG A 245 14.25 -9.03 9.29
N ASP A 246 15.55 -9.22 9.48
CA ASP A 246 16.50 -8.15 9.76
C ASP A 246 16.64 -7.16 8.59
N GLN A 247 16.66 -7.67 7.34
CA GLN A 247 16.68 -6.84 6.14
C GLN A 247 15.40 -6.00 5.97
N GLN A 248 14.27 -6.50 6.47
CA GLN A 248 12.95 -5.84 6.41
C GLN A 248 12.62 -5.00 7.64
N LYS A 249 13.49 -4.91 8.65
CA LYS A 249 13.19 -4.29 9.95
C LYS A 249 12.55 -2.90 9.86
N VAL A 250 13.01 -2.07 8.92
CA VAL A 250 12.44 -0.72 8.71
C VAL A 250 11.02 -0.81 8.13
N ALA A 251 10.81 -1.64 7.12
CA ALA A 251 9.48 -1.90 6.54
C ALA A 251 8.51 -2.51 7.57
N LEU A 252 8.95 -3.52 8.33
CA LEU A 252 8.13 -4.17 9.36
C LEU A 252 7.69 -3.18 10.43
N LYS A 253 8.56 -2.30 10.90
CA LYS A 253 8.20 -1.25 11.85
C LYS A 253 7.18 -0.28 11.27
N ALA A 254 7.29 0.05 9.98
CA ALA A 254 6.33 0.94 9.32
C ALA A 254 4.95 0.28 9.19
N TRP A 255 4.91 -0.96 8.69
CA TRP A 255 3.69 -1.74 8.57
C TRP A 255 3.02 -2.01 9.93
N ALA A 256 3.78 -2.42 10.95
CA ALA A 256 3.28 -2.62 12.31
C ALA A 256 2.66 -1.34 12.89
N TRP A 257 3.24 -0.18 12.60
CA TRP A 257 2.62 1.10 12.97
C TRP A 257 1.30 1.33 12.24
N ALA A 258 1.24 1.07 10.93
CA ALA A 258 0.08 1.36 10.09
C ALA A 258 -1.07 0.33 10.23
N SER A 259 -0.79 -0.90 10.64
CA SER A 259 -1.80 -1.94 10.91
C SER A 259 -2.20 -2.00 12.39
N GLY A 260 -1.35 -1.51 13.30
CA GLY A 260 -1.56 -1.68 14.74
C GLY A 260 -1.13 -3.05 15.26
N GLU A 261 -0.49 -3.87 14.42
CA GLU A 261 0.02 -5.20 14.75
C GLU A 261 1.47 -5.15 15.28
N SER A 262 2.02 -6.32 15.62
CA SER A 262 3.44 -6.46 15.93
C SER A 262 4.27 -6.69 14.66
N GLU A 263 5.55 -6.32 14.69
CA GLU A 263 6.49 -6.59 13.59
C GLU A 263 6.55 -8.10 13.23
N GLU A 264 6.42 -8.97 14.23
CA GLU A 264 6.41 -10.43 14.03
C GLU A 264 5.13 -10.89 13.33
N SER A 265 3.96 -10.35 13.69
CA SER A 265 2.68 -10.68 13.03
C SER A 265 2.73 -10.28 11.56
N VAL A 266 3.14 -9.04 11.29
CA VAL A 266 3.30 -8.52 9.91
C VAL A 266 4.25 -9.40 9.11
N PHE A 267 5.36 -9.84 9.69
CA PHE A 267 6.33 -10.70 9.00
C PHE A 267 5.76 -12.12 8.75
N ALA A 268 5.06 -12.69 9.72
CA ALA A 268 4.47 -14.03 9.61
C ALA A 268 3.32 -14.09 8.59
N ASP A 269 2.57 -13.00 8.41
CA ASP A 269 1.45 -12.92 7.46
C ASP A 269 1.90 -12.81 5.99
N GLN A 270 3.19 -12.55 5.73
CA GLN A 270 3.71 -12.57 4.36
C GLN A 270 3.65 -13.99 3.81
N SER A 271 3.07 -14.17 2.62
CA SER A 271 2.95 -15.49 1.96
C SER A 271 4.29 -16.25 1.90
N VAL A 272 5.40 -15.52 1.73
CA VAL A 272 6.72 -16.11 1.65
C VAL A 272 7.18 -16.78 2.94
N TYR A 273 6.68 -16.36 4.11
CA TYR A 273 6.96 -16.99 5.41
C TYR A 273 6.52 -18.47 5.43
N HIS A 274 5.47 -18.80 4.67
CA HIS A 274 4.99 -20.15 4.46
C HIS A 274 5.65 -20.81 3.24
N ASN A 275 5.67 -20.13 2.09
CA ASN A 275 6.10 -20.73 0.82
C ASN A 275 7.56 -21.20 0.85
N ILE A 276 8.44 -20.50 1.58
CA ILE A 276 9.86 -20.86 1.69
C ILE A 276 10.09 -22.24 2.34
N LYS A 277 9.13 -22.71 3.13
CA LYS A 277 9.15 -24.01 3.83
C LYS A 277 8.71 -25.15 2.91
N ILE A 278 8.04 -24.86 1.80
CA ILE A 278 7.60 -25.87 0.83
C ILE A 278 8.82 -26.56 0.21
N LYS A 279 8.75 -27.89 0.07
CA LYS A 279 9.88 -28.72 -0.42
C LYS A 279 10.31 -28.34 -1.84
N SER A 280 9.35 -28.00 -2.70
CA SER A 280 9.56 -27.59 -4.09
C SER A 280 9.99 -26.13 -4.26
N PHE A 281 10.09 -25.35 -3.17
CA PHE A 281 10.51 -23.96 -3.21
C PHE A 281 11.86 -23.79 -3.91
N LYS A 282 11.91 -22.93 -4.91
CA LYS A 282 13.13 -22.62 -5.67
C LYS A 282 13.13 -21.18 -6.13
N MET A 283 14.18 -20.43 -5.79
CA MET A 283 14.36 -19.08 -6.31
C MET A 283 14.55 -19.08 -7.83
N LYS A 284 13.90 -18.14 -8.52
CA LYS A 284 14.14 -17.85 -9.94
C LYS A 284 15.48 -17.10 -10.06
N PRO A 285 16.42 -17.54 -10.92
CA PRO A 285 17.63 -16.78 -11.18
C PRO A 285 17.32 -15.36 -11.67
N ILE A 286 18.10 -14.39 -11.22
CA ILE A 286 17.95 -12.99 -11.63
C ILE A 286 18.64 -12.81 -12.98
N ASN A 287 17.88 -12.33 -13.97
CA ASN A 287 18.41 -11.76 -15.21
C ASN A 287 18.14 -10.26 -15.18
N TRP A 288 19.19 -9.44 -15.05
CA TRP A 288 19.02 -7.98 -14.86
C TRP A 288 18.41 -7.28 -16.06
N ASP A 289 18.56 -7.84 -17.26
CA ASP A 289 18.00 -7.28 -18.49
C ASP A 289 16.47 -7.35 -18.52
N ASP A 290 15.87 -8.19 -17.67
CA ASP A 290 14.41 -8.31 -17.52
C ASP A 290 13.78 -7.19 -16.70
N TYR A 291 14.58 -6.34 -16.05
CA TYR A 291 14.09 -5.37 -15.08
C TYR A 291 14.46 -3.93 -15.45
N ARG A 292 13.54 -3.02 -15.14
CA ARG A 292 13.75 -1.57 -15.19
C ARG A 292 13.47 -0.95 -13.82
N VAL A 293 13.91 0.28 -13.62
CA VAL A 293 13.63 1.00 -12.37
C VAL A 293 12.26 1.66 -12.41
N LYS A 294 11.58 1.62 -11.27
CA LYS A 294 10.42 2.46 -10.96
C LYS A 294 10.77 3.39 -9.81
N ILE A 295 10.85 4.68 -10.10
CA ILE A 295 11.15 5.76 -9.13
C ILE A 295 9.83 6.32 -8.64
N MET A 296 9.67 6.44 -7.33
CA MET A 296 8.44 6.88 -6.68
C MET A 296 8.76 7.88 -5.56
N ASN A 297 7.73 8.57 -5.08
CA ASN A 297 7.81 9.45 -3.91
C ASN A 297 9.00 10.44 -4.00
N GLN A 298 9.06 11.19 -5.10
CA GLN A 298 10.10 12.19 -5.40
C GLN A 298 11.53 11.64 -5.39
N GLY A 299 11.70 10.36 -5.74
CA GLY A 299 13.01 9.70 -5.77
C GLY A 299 13.43 9.06 -4.46
N ARG A 300 12.67 9.25 -3.38
CA ARG A 300 13.01 8.65 -2.08
C ARG A 300 12.67 7.17 -1.99
N MET A 301 11.80 6.69 -2.88
CA MET A 301 11.45 5.28 -3.00
C MET A 301 11.78 4.75 -4.39
N VAL A 302 12.34 3.56 -4.47
CA VAL A 302 12.70 2.90 -5.73
C VAL A 302 12.48 1.39 -5.65
N ARG A 303 12.08 0.79 -6.76
CA ARG A 303 12.10 -0.66 -6.93
C ARG A 303 12.47 -1.05 -8.36
N LEU A 304 12.90 -2.29 -8.55
CA LEU A 304 13.04 -2.92 -9.86
C LEU A 304 11.75 -3.66 -10.22
N VAL A 305 11.21 -3.36 -11.40
CA VAL A 305 10.00 -3.98 -11.95
C VAL A 305 10.33 -4.72 -13.23
N ASN A 306 9.72 -5.87 -13.44
CA ASN A 306 9.90 -6.64 -14.66
C ASN A 306 9.29 -5.91 -15.87
N LYS A 307 9.98 -5.93 -17.00
CA LYS A 307 9.56 -5.24 -18.23
C LYS A 307 8.31 -5.84 -18.86
N SER A 308 8.02 -7.12 -18.68
CA SER A 308 6.80 -7.78 -19.17
C SER A 308 5.63 -7.72 -18.19
N ASP A 309 5.91 -7.62 -16.90
CA ASP A 309 4.90 -7.60 -15.83
C ASP A 309 5.38 -6.73 -14.65
N PRO A 310 5.03 -5.43 -14.63
CA PRO A 310 5.52 -4.48 -13.62
C PRO A 310 5.16 -4.78 -12.16
N GLU A 311 4.30 -5.79 -11.89
CA GLU A 311 4.05 -6.32 -10.55
C GLU A 311 5.15 -7.30 -10.09
N SER A 312 5.93 -7.85 -11.02
CA SER A 312 7.01 -8.80 -10.73
C SER A 312 8.33 -8.10 -10.44
N SER A 313 9.12 -8.68 -9.54
CA SER A 313 10.42 -8.15 -9.11
C SER A 313 11.55 -9.18 -9.28
N PRO A 314 12.82 -8.79 -9.10
CA PRO A 314 13.96 -9.72 -9.05
C PRO A 314 13.84 -10.80 -7.97
N ILE A 315 13.04 -10.57 -6.93
CA ILE A 315 12.76 -11.56 -5.87
C ILE A 315 11.53 -12.38 -6.27
N SER A 316 11.74 -13.32 -7.19
CA SER A 316 10.72 -14.26 -7.63
C SER A 316 11.15 -15.71 -7.35
N TYR A 317 10.18 -16.59 -7.12
CA TYR A 317 10.42 -18.00 -6.82
C TYR A 317 9.28 -18.87 -7.34
N TYR A 318 9.60 -20.15 -7.53
CA TYR A 318 8.63 -21.19 -7.85
C TYR A 318 8.36 -22.04 -6.62
N TYR A 319 7.13 -22.52 -6.50
CA TYR A 319 6.77 -23.65 -5.66
C TYR A 319 5.68 -24.46 -6.36
N VAL A 320 5.50 -25.70 -5.94
CA VAL A 320 4.37 -26.54 -6.37
C VAL A 320 3.29 -26.41 -5.31
N ASP A 321 2.11 -25.97 -5.71
CA ASP A 321 0.95 -25.93 -4.83
C ASP A 321 0.52 -27.35 -4.47
N GLU A 322 0.27 -27.59 -3.19
CA GLU A 322 -0.04 -28.93 -2.69
C GLU A 322 -1.49 -29.35 -2.99
N GLU A 323 -2.38 -28.39 -3.27
CA GLU A 323 -3.80 -28.67 -3.55
C GLU A 323 -4.03 -29.20 -4.96
N ASP A 324 -3.41 -28.60 -5.98
CA ASP A 324 -3.62 -28.94 -7.40
C ASP A 324 -2.36 -29.46 -8.11
N GLY A 325 -1.19 -29.38 -7.48
CA GLY A 325 0.09 -29.81 -8.06
C GLY A 325 0.64 -28.86 -9.12
N GLU A 326 0.07 -27.66 -9.29
CA GLU A 326 0.54 -26.68 -10.27
C GLU A 326 1.82 -25.98 -9.79
N THR A 327 2.71 -25.66 -10.74
CA THR A 327 3.88 -24.83 -10.44
C THR A 327 3.47 -23.37 -10.44
N VAL A 328 3.57 -22.73 -9.29
CA VAL A 328 3.25 -21.32 -9.09
C VAL A 328 4.51 -20.47 -9.16
N LEU A 329 4.49 -19.40 -9.95
CA LEU A 329 5.47 -18.32 -9.91
C LEU A 329 4.97 -17.21 -8.98
N ALA A 330 5.65 -17.02 -7.85
CA ALA A 330 5.38 -15.95 -6.90
C ALA A 330 6.51 -14.92 -6.87
N THR A 331 6.21 -13.72 -6.42
CA THR A 331 7.16 -12.60 -6.34
C THR A 331 6.94 -11.82 -5.05
N VAL A 332 8.04 -11.35 -4.45
CA VAL A 332 8.03 -10.31 -3.41
C VAL A 332 8.49 -9.02 -4.08
N ALA A 333 7.82 -7.89 -3.87
CA ALA A 333 8.11 -6.64 -4.56
C ALA A 333 8.53 -5.51 -3.60
N PRO A 334 9.67 -5.66 -2.90
CA PRO A 334 10.10 -4.69 -1.88
C PRO A 334 10.38 -3.32 -2.49
N ILE A 335 10.06 -2.27 -1.73
CA ILE A 335 10.43 -0.88 -2.05
C ILE A 335 11.65 -0.49 -1.22
N PHE A 336 12.65 0.08 -1.88
CA PHE A 336 13.90 0.51 -1.25
C PHE A 336 14.02 2.02 -1.18
N SER A 337 14.80 2.49 -0.20
CA SER A 337 15.27 3.87 -0.10
C SER A 337 16.77 3.91 0.13
N LEU A 338 17.46 4.93 -0.41
CA LEU A 338 18.89 5.15 -0.18
C LEU A 338 19.08 5.94 1.13
N ILE A 339 19.29 5.21 2.23
CA ILE A 339 19.43 5.76 3.59
C ILE A 339 20.88 5.58 4.04
N ASN A 340 21.54 6.67 4.42
CA ASN A 340 22.95 6.64 4.89
C ASN A 340 23.90 5.91 3.92
N GLY A 341 23.70 6.09 2.60
CA GLY A 341 24.53 5.48 1.56
C GLY A 341 24.27 3.99 1.32
N ARG A 342 23.16 3.43 1.83
CA ARG A 342 22.77 2.03 1.59
C ARG A 342 21.30 1.92 1.22
N PHE A 343 20.96 0.95 0.37
CA PHE A 343 19.56 0.63 0.08
C PHE A 343 18.95 -0.20 1.21
N VAL A 344 17.85 0.28 1.75
CA VAL A 344 17.10 -0.35 2.86
C VAL A 344 15.68 -0.62 2.38
N GLN A 345 15.11 -1.78 2.73
CA GLN A 345 13.70 -2.07 2.45
C GLN A 345 12.83 -1.25 3.39
N VAL A 346 11.95 -0.43 2.83
CA VAL A 346 11.13 0.53 3.58
C VAL A 346 9.65 0.24 3.54
N ILE A 347 9.16 -0.54 2.55
CA ILE A 347 7.78 -1.02 2.42
C ILE A 347 7.76 -2.40 1.79
#